data_AF-A0A1R3GZV9-F1
#
_entry.id   AF-A0A1R3GZV9-F1
#
_cell.length_a   1.000
_cell.length_b   1.000
_cell.length_c   1.000
_cell.angle_alpha   90.00
_cell.angle_beta   90.00
_cell.angle_gamma   90.00
#
_symmetry.space_group_name_H-M   'P 1'
#
loop_
_entity.id
_entity.type
_entity.pdbx_description
1 polymer ?
#
loop_
_entity_poly.entity_id
_entity_poly.type
_entity_poly.pdbx_seq_one_letter_code
_entity_poly.pdbx_strand_id
1 'polypeptide(L)'
;MQRKKGKVQRLSVRMKKLRSEMVEISEEQQKIKEGQRQVREKFEAIEFECDQLRKETNLILKQSVSTQIRLAFMFQILKARENGEFDKAAQLTSSLREFIARENQQKKILAPADEHALRNK
;
A
#
# COMPACT_ATOMS: atom_id res chain seq x y z
N MET A 1 4.02 46.96 -58.46
CA MET A 1 4.73 46.57 -57.20
C MET A 1 3.86 46.59 -55.94
N GLN A 2 2.81 47.41 -55.82
CA GLN A 2 2.02 47.56 -54.57
C GLN A 2 1.25 46.28 -54.12
N ARG A 3 0.67 45.49 -55.05
CA ARG A 3 -0.04 44.23 -54.72
C ARG A 3 0.83 43.16 -54.04
N LYS A 4 2.14 43.10 -54.34
CA LYS A 4 3.09 42.16 -53.69
C LYS A 4 3.37 42.56 -52.23
N LYS A 5 3.52 43.86 -51.93
CA LYS A 5 3.73 44.37 -50.56
C LYS A 5 2.57 44.04 -49.62
N GLY A 6 1.32 44.22 -50.08
CA GLY A 6 0.13 43.89 -49.28
C GLY A 6 -0.01 42.40 -48.93
N LYS A 7 0.39 41.49 -49.83
CA LYS A 7 0.43 40.03 -49.56
C LYS A 7 1.49 39.68 -48.53
N VAL A 8 2.69 40.25 -48.63
CA VAL A 8 3.79 40.02 -47.66
C VAL A 8 3.39 40.51 -46.27
N GLN A 9 2.74 41.67 -46.18
CA GLN A 9 2.29 42.22 -44.90
C GLN A 9 1.19 41.37 -44.24
N ARG A 10 0.24 40.86 -45.03
CA ARG A 10 -0.79 39.91 -44.55
C ARG A 10 -0.17 38.60 -44.05
N LEU A 11 0.85 38.09 -44.75
CA LEU A 11 1.59 36.90 -44.33
C LEU A 11 2.33 37.13 -43.01
N SER A 12 2.97 38.29 -42.85
CA SER A 12 3.66 38.67 -41.60
C SER A 12 2.72 38.70 -40.40
N VAL A 13 1.52 39.29 -40.55
CA VAL A 13 0.52 39.32 -39.48
C VAL A 13 0.06 37.91 -39.10
N ARG A 14 -0.19 37.04 -40.09
CA ARG A 14 -0.55 35.63 -39.82
C ARG A 14 0.57 34.87 -39.11
N MET A 15 1.82 35.07 -39.50
CA MET A 15 2.97 34.44 -38.82
C MET A 15 3.16 34.94 -37.39
N LYS A 16 2.90 36.23 -37.11
CA LYS A 16 2.90 36.74 -35.74
C LYS A 16 1.80 36.10 -34.89
N LYS A 17 0.59 35.98 -35.44
CA LYS A 17 -0.53 35.33 -34.75
C LYS A 17 -0.20 33.86 -34.43
N LEU A 18 0.27 33.12 -35.43
CA LEU A 18 0.65 31.71 -35.26
C LEU A 18 1.73 31.54 -34.19
N ARG A 19 2.74 32.42 -34.15
CA ARG A 19 3.78 32.37 -33.10
C ARG A 19 3.20 32.61 -31.71
N SER A 20 2.25 33.54 -31.56
CA SER A 20 1.56 33.77 -30.28
C SER A 20 0.79 32.52 -29.83
N GLU A 21 -0.02 31.95 -30.74
CA GLU A 21 -0.79 30.73 -30.47
C GLU A 21 0.14 29.56 -30.11
N MET A 22 1.29 29.41 -30.77
CA MET A 22 2.27 28.38 -30.43
C MET A 22 2.89 28.56 -29.03
N VAL A 23 3.12 29.81 -28.59
CA VAL A 23 3.63 30.07 -27.24
C VAL A 23 2.57 29.70 -26.20
N GLU A 24 1.32 30.12 -26.40
CA GLU A 24 0.20 29.78 -25.51
C GLU A 24 0.02 28.26 -25.40
N ILE A 25 0.02 27.55 -26.53
CA ILE A 25 -0.04 26.08 -26.55
C ILE A 25 1.14 25.47 -25.78
N SER A 26 2.36 25.99 -25.96
CA SER A 26 3.54 25.47 -25.26
C SER A 26 3.41 25.63 -23.74
N GLU A 27 2.88 26.75 -23.27
CA GLU A 27 2.64 26.99 -21.85
C GLU A 27 1.55 26.07 -21.28
N GLU A 28 0.47 25.86 -22.02
CA GLU A 28 -0.59 24.92 -21.64
C GLU A 28 -0.07 23.48 -21.57
N GLN A 29 0.72 23.04 -22.55
CA GLN A 29 1.34 21.71 -22.55
C GLN A 29 2.28 21.53 -21.36
N GLN A 30 3.02 22.57 -20.97
CA GLN A 30 3.86 22.52 -19.77
C GLN A 30 3.03 22.34 -18.50
N LYS A 31 1.91 23.07 -18.36
CA LYS A 31 0.98 22.92 -17.23
C LYS A 31 0.36 21.52 -17.19
N ILE A 32 -0.04 20.98 -18.34
CA ILE A 32 -0.59 19.61 -18.45
C ILE A 32 0.46 18.58 -18.01
N LYS A 33 1.69 18.70 -18.50
CA LYS A 33 2.78 17.78 -18.15
C LYS A 33 3.06 17.78 -16.65
N GLU A 34 3.08 18.97 -16.05
CA GLU A 34 3.27 19.12 -14.61
C GLU A 34 2.10 18.55 -13.80
N GLY A 35 0.85 18.80 -14.23
CA GLY A 35 -0.32 18.19 -13.61
C GLY A 35 -0.29 16.66 -13.69
N GLN A 36 0.08 16.10 -14.84
CA GLN A 36 0.24 14.65 -15.00
C GLN A 36 1.32 14.06 -14.10
N ARG A 37 2.46 14.76 -13.95
CA ARG A 37 3.53 14.36 -13.02
C ARG A 37 3.02 14.29 -11.59
N GLN A 38 2.36 15.35 -11.12
CA GLN A 38 1.82 15.40 -9.76
C GLN A 38 0.77 14.32 -9.50
N VAL A 39 -0.10 14.06 -10.49
CA VAL A 39 -1.09 12.99 -10.38
C VAL A 39 -0.39 11.64 -10.26
N ARG A 40 0.60 11.35 -11.11
CA ARG A 40 1.37 10.11 -11.05
C ARG A 40 2.03 9.91 -9.69
N GLU A 41 2.73 10.91 -9.18
CA GLU A 41 3.42 10.84 -7.88
C GLU A 41 2.45 10.54 -6.74
N LYS A 42 1.24 11.12 -6.77
CA LYS A 42 0.20 10.83 -5.79
C LYS A 42 -0.31 9.40 -5.90
N PHE A 43 -0.51 8.89 -7.12
CA PHE A 43 -0.92 7.50 -7.33
C PHE A 43 0.13 6.51 -6.85
N GLU A 44 1.41 6.75 -7.15
CA GLU A 44 2.52 5.91 -6.68
C GLU A 44 2.60 5.88 -5.14
N ALA A 45 2.39 7.03 -4.47
CA ALA A 45 2.32 7.09 -3.02
C ALA A 45 1.12 6.30 -2.45
N ILE A 46 -0.07 6.44 -3.06
CA ILE A 46 -1.27 5.69 -2.66
C ILE A 46 -1.06 4.19 -2.85
N GLU A 47 -0.48 3.75 -3.96
CA GLU A 47 -0.18 2.34 -4.22
C GLU A 47 0.78 1.78 -3.16
N PHE A 48 1.83 2.53 -2.82
CA PHE A 48 2.75 2.15 -1.75
C PHE A 48 2.04 2.00 -0.41
N GLU A 49 1.21 2.97 -0.02
CA GLU A 49 0.43 2.91 1.23
C GLU A 49 -0.56 1.73 1.22
N CYS A 50 -1.25 1.48 0.10
CA CYS A 50 -2.16 0.34 -0.03
C CYS A 50 -1.43 -0.99 0.17
N ASP A 51 -0.22 -1.12 -0.36
CA ASP A 51 0.59 -2.33 -0.20
C ASP A 51 1.04 -2.54 1.24
N GLN A 52 1.42 -1.47 1.95
CA GLN A 52 1.72 -1.57 3.39
C GLN A 52 0.48 -1.95 4.19
N LEU A 53 -0.65 -1.28 3.95
CA LEU A 53 -1.91 -1.58 4.63
C LEU A 53 -2.35 -3.03 4.40
N ARG A 54 -2.16 -3.56 3.19
CA ARG A 54 -2.45 -4.98 2.88
C ARG A 54 -1.55 -5.93 3.69
N LYS A 55 -0.25 -5.61 3.84
CA LYS A 55 0.68 -6.41 4.66
C LYS A 55 0.28 -6.40 6.13
N GLU A 56 -0.01 -5.22 6.68
CA GLU A 56 -0.45 -5.07 8.08
C GLU A 56 -1.78 -5.78 8.34
N THR A 57 -2.76 -5.60 7.45
CA THR A 57 -4.07 -6.28 7.54
C THR A 57 -3.89 -7.81 7.54
N ASN A 58 -3.02 -8.33 6.68
CA ASN A 58 -2.74 -9.78 6.65
C ASN A 58 -2.08 -10.27 7.93
N LEU A 59 -1.22 -9.46 8.56
CA LEU A 59 -0.63 -9.80 9.85
C LEU A 59 -1.68 -9.84 10.97
N ILE A 60 -2.54 -8.82 11.03
CA ILE A 60 -3.65 -8.74 12.00
C ILE A 60 -4.62 -9.91 11.82
N LEU A 61 -4.95 -10.26 10.56
CA LEU A 61 -5.82 -11.39 10.26
C LEU A 61 -5.24 -12.71 10.78
N LYS A 62 -3.94 -12.96 10.52
CA LYS A 62 -3.24 -14.15 11.04
C LYS A 62 -3.27 -14.21 12.57
N GLN A 63 -3.02 -13.08 13.23
CA GLN A 63 -3.07 -12.99 14.69
C GLN A 63 -4.50 -13.19 15.24
N SER A 64 -5.51 -12.66 14.53
CA SER A 64 -6.92 -12.80 14.91
C SER A 64 -7.37 -14.26 14.83
N VAL A 65 -7.03 -14.96 13.74
CA VAL A 65 -7.32 -16.39 13.58
C VAL A 65 -6.64 -17.21 14.67
N SER A 66 -5.37 -16.93 14.96
CA SER A 66 -4.66 -17.59 16.07
C SER A 66 -5.36 -17.38 17.41
N THR A 67 -5.77 -16.15 17.70
CA THR A 67 -6.49 -15.81 18.93
C THR A 67 -7.81 -16.57 19.04
N GLN A 68 -8.58 -16.65 17.95
CA GLN A 68 -9.82 -17.42 17.91
C GLN A 68 -9.58 -18.91 18.16
N ILE A 69 -8.54 -19.50 17.56
CA ILE A 69 -8.18 -20.91 17.81
C ILE A 69 -7.83 -21.14 19.28
N ARG A 70 -7.02 -20.26 19.89
CA ARG A 70 -6.66 -20.34 21.32
C ARG A 70 -7.90 -20.29 22.20
N LEU A 71 -8.81 -19.36 21.94
CA LEU A 71 -10.08 -19.24 22.66
C LEU A 71 -10.93 -20.50 22.52
N ALA A 72 -11.05 -21.05 21.31
CA ALA A 72 -11.80 -22.28 21.06
C ALA A 72 -11.26 -23.46 21.89
N PHE A 73 -9.93 -23.64 21.93
CA PHE A 73 -9.31 -24.63 22.81
C PHE A 73 -9.63 -24.38 24.28
N MET A 74 -9.50 -23.14 24.76
CA MET A 74 -9.79 -22.78 26.15
C MET A 74 -11.24 -23.11 26.53
N PHE A 75 -12.21 -22.77 25.68
CA PHE A 75 -13.61 -23.13 25.90
C PHE A 75 -13.85 -24.64 25.92
N GLN A 76 -13.24 -25.38 25.00
CA GLN A 76 -13.36 -26.85 24.97
C GLN A 76 -12.75 -27.51 26.21
N ILE A 77 -11.63 -26.98 26.72
CA ILE A 77 -11.01 -27.46 27.97
C ILE A 77 -11.94 -27.23 29.15
N LEU A 78 -12.50 -26.02 29.28
CA LEU A 78 -13.44 -25.70 30.36
C LEU A 78 -14.66 -26.64 30.32
N LYS A 79 -15.25 -26.85 29.15
CA LYS A 79 -16.38 -27.76 28.95
C LYS A 79 -16.02 -29.22 29.29
N ALA A 80 -14.86 -29.69 28.87
CA ALA A 80 -14.40 -31.05 29.21
C ALA A 80 -14.23 -31.21 30.73
N ARG A 81 -13.69 -30.20 31.42
CA ARG A 81 -13.57 -30.22 32.89
C ARG A 81 -14.92 -30.21 33.59
N GLU A 82 -15.86 -29.37 33.13
CA GLU A 82 -17.23 -29.32 33.63
C GLU A 82 -17.94 -30.67 33.51
N ASN A 83 -17.72 -31.38 32.40
CA ASN A 83 -18.26 -32.72 32.17
C ASN A 83 -17.52 -33.86 32.89
N GLY A 84 -16.43 -33.58 33.63
CA GLY A 84 -15.59 -34.61 34.24
C GLY A 84 -14.71 -35.39 33.24
N GLU A 85 -14.61 -34.95 32.00
CA GLU A 85 -13.78 -35.53 30.93
C GLU A 85 -12.31 -35.10 31.07
N PHE A 86 -11.64 -35.47 32.17
CA PHE A 86 -10.29 -34.98 32.49
C PHE A 86 -9.21 -35.41 31.49
N ASP A 87 -9.28 -36.64 30.97
CA ASP A 87 -8.33 -37.11 29.96
C ASP A 87 -8.40 -36.27 28.68
N LYS A 88 -9.61 -35.93 28.25
CA LYS A 88 -9.84 -35.05 27.10
C LYS A 88 -9.38 -33.62 27.38
N ALA A 89 -9.64 -33.10 28.57
CA ALA A 89 -9.14 -31.79 28.99
C ALA A 89 -7.60 -31.74 28.98
N ALA A 90 -6.93 -32.82 29.40
CA ALA A 90 -5.47 -32.94 29.36
C ALA A 90 -4.94 -32.97 27.91
N GLN A 91 -5.57 -33.75 27.03
CA GLN A 91 -5.23 -33.80 25.61
C GLN A 91 -5.38 -32.43 24.94
N LEU A 92 -6.52 -31.77 25.11
CA LEU A 92 -6.77 -30.42 24.58
C LEU A 92 -5.76 -29.39 25.10
N THR A 93 -5.40 -29.47 26.38
CA THR A 93 -4.38 -28.60 26.97
C THR A 93 -3.01 -28.84 26.34
N SER A 94 -2.65 -30.09 26.05
CA SER A 94 -1.41 -30.43 25.36
C SER A 94 -1.40 -29.87 23.93
N SER A 95 -2.48 -30.07 23.18
CA SER A 95 -2.63 -29.54 21.82
C SER A 95 -2.55 -28.02 21.77
N LEU A 96 -3.17 -27.31 22.73
CA LEU A 96 -3.06 -25.86 22.83
C LEU A 96 -1.62 -25.41 23.09
N ARG A 97 -0.88 -26.09 23.98
CA ARG A 97 0.53 -25.78 24.23
C ARG A 97 1.39 -25.96 22.98
N GLU A 98 1.17 -27.05 22.25
CA GLU A 98 1.88 -27.32 21.00
C GLU A 98 1.56 -26.26 19.93
N PHE A 99 0.29 -25.90 19.77
CA PHE A 99 -0.13 -24.83 18.86
C PHE A 99 0.59 -23.51 19.16
N ILE A 100 0.59 -23.08 20.44
CA ILE A 100 1.27 -21.85 20.87
C ILE A 100 2.78 -21.94 20.63
N ALA A 101 3.40 -23.08 20.88
CA ALA A 101 4.83 -23.28 20.65
C ALA A 101 5.19 -23.13 19.16
N ARG A 102 4.43 -23.76 18.26
CA ARG A 102 4.62 -23.65 16.81
C ARG A 102 4.43 -22.21 16.31
N GLU A 103 3.39 -21.53 16.80
CA GLU A 103 3.15 -20.14 16.43
C GLU A 103 4.28 -19.20 16.90
N ASN A 104 4.80 -19.40 18.11
CA ASN A 104 5.91 -18.62 18.63
C ASN A 104 7.21 -18.85 17.83
N GLN A 105 7.43 -20.06 17.33
CA GLN A 105 8.55 -20.35 16.42
C GLN A 105 8.39 -19.59 15.10
N GLN A 106 7.19 -19.60 14.50
CA GLN A 106 6.92 -18.83 13.28
C GLN A 106 7.11 -17.32 13.47
N LYS A 107 6.68 -16.75 14.60
CA LYS A 107 6.89 -15.33 14.91
C LYS A 107 8.37 -14.96 15.01
N LYS A 108 9.22 -15.84 15.56
CA LYS A 108 10.69 -15.62 15.64
C LYS A 108 11.37 -15.61 14.27
N ILE A 109 10.87 -16.38 13.31
CA ILE A 109 11.43 -16.44 11.95
C ILE A 109 11.05 -15.21 11.12
N LEU A 110 9.89 -14.60 11.42
CA LEU A 110 9.32 -13.46 10.70
C LEU A 110 9.66 -12.09 11.30
N ALA A 111 10.53 -12.02 12.31
CA ALA A 111 11.10 -10.76 12.81
C ALA A 111 12.48 -10.57 12.15
N PRO A 112 12.62 -9.79 11.06
CA PRO A 112 13.93 -9.36 10.59
C PRO A 112 14.58 -8.45 11.63
N ALA A 113 15.91 -8.43 11.61
CA ALA A 113 16.77 -7.59 12.44
C ALA A 113 16.63 -6.08 12.12
N ASP A 114 15.47 -5.50 12.37
CA ASP A 114 15.17 -4.07 12.19
C ASP A 114 15.53 -3.21 13.41
N GLU A 115 16.63 -3.51 14.11
CA GLU A 115 17.11 -2.69 15.22
C GLU A 115 18.38 -1.88 14.92
N HIS A 116 19.01 -2.03 13.74
CA HIS A 116 20.28 -1.36 13.44
C HIS A 116 20.26 -0.25 12.36
N ALA A 117 19.11 0.03 11.72
CA ALA A 117 19.07 1.01 10.61
C ALA A 117 18.72 2.46 11.00
N LEU A 118 18.43 2.77 12.27
CA LEU A 118 18.05 4.12 12.71
C LEU A 118 19.17 4.92 13.41
N ARG A 119 20.43 4.45 13.40
CA ARG A 119 21.52 5.14 14.12
C ARG A 119 22.27 6.23 13.32
N ASN A 120 21.98 6.48 12.05
CA ASN A 120 22.66 7.55 11.30
C ASN A 120 21.74 8.19 10.25
N LYS A 121 21.02 9.26 10.64
CA LYS A 121 20.67 10.39 9.78
C LYS A 121 20.61 11.66 10.63
#